data_AF-A0A967PYL6-F1
#
_entry.id   AF-A0A967PYL6-F1
#
_cell.length_a   1.000
_cell.length_b   1.000
_cell.length_c   1.000
_cell.angle_alpha   90.00
_cell.angle_beta   90.00
_cell.angle_gamma   90.00
#
_symmetry.space_group_name_H-M   'P 1'
#
loop_
_entity.id
_entity.type
_entity.pdbx_description
1 polymer ?
#
loop_
_entity_poly.entity_id
_entity_poly.type
_entity_poly.pdbx_seq_one_letter_code
_entity_poly.pdbx_strand_id
1 'polypeptide(L)'
;DVQQGDILDIGVAAFEIGNVLIKEPDRGGGFNSVGPRAMMNLADVDRTEVIQPGSRITYRYLFAGGQARLEAFEAWADPRLPEDARMFGVKEGTEGIGNALDRAERFLLLGSL
;
A
#
# COMPACT_ATOMS: atom_id res chain seq x y z
N ASP A 1 -6.73 10.78 23.86
CA ASP A 1 -6.91 9.35 23.60
C ASP A 1 -8.24 9.20 22.89
N VAL A 2 -8.35 8.30 21.91
CA VAL A 2 -9.59 8.13 21.12
C VAL A 2 -10.12 6.72 21.35
N GLN A 3 -11.41 6.60 21.65
CA GLN A 3 -12.06 5.36 22.06
C GLN A 3 -13.20 4.99 21.11
N GLN A 4 -13.62 3.73 21.17
CA GLN A 4 -14.81 3.28 20.45
C GLN A 4 -16.03 4.07 20.92
N GLY A 5 -16.85 4.53 19.97
CA GLY A 5 -18.02 5.37 20.22
C GLY A 5 -17.74 6.88 20.25
N ASP A 6 -16.48 7.31 20.23
CA ASP A 6 -16.15 8.72 20.04
C ASP A 6 -16.53 9.17 18.62
N ILE A 7 -16.84 10.46 18.47
CA ILE A 7 -17.06 11.07 17.16
C ILE A 7 -15.77 11.73 16.67
N LEU A 8 -15.40 11.44 15.43
CA LEU A 8 -14.25 11.99 14.74
C LEU A 8 -14.68 12.68 13.44
N ASP A 9 -14.20 13.90 13.24
CA ASP A 9 -14.38 14.61 11.97
C ASP A 9 -13.31 14.18 10.95
N ILE A 10 -13.77 13.83 9.76
CA ILE A 10 -12.96 13.51 8.59
C ILE A 10 -13.41 14.43 7.46
N GLY A 11 -12.58 15.43 7.15
CA GLY A 11 -12.95 16.48 6.21
C GLY A 11 -14.16 17.27 6.72
N VAL A 12 -15.27 17.22 5.99
CA VAL A 12 -16.52 17.92 6.36
C VAL A 12 -17.55 17.02 7.05
N ALA A 13 -17.27 15.73 7.25
CA ALA A 13 -18.21 14.78 7.80
C ALA A 13 -17.74 14.19 9.14
N ALA A 14 -18.71 13.95 10.02
CA ALA A 14 -18.49 13.31 11.32
C ALA A 14 -18.80 11.80 11.25
N PHE A 15 -17.93 11.00 11.86
CA PHE A 15 -18.06 9.54 11.93
C PHE A 15 -17.87 9.04 13.36
N GLU A 16 -18.62 8.01 13.72
CA GLU A 16 -18.41 7.28 14.97
C GLU A 16 -17.26 6.28 14.83
N ILE A 17 -16.37 6.24 15.81
CA ILE A 17 -15.25 5.31 15.84
C ILE A 17 -15.78 3.91 16.15
N GLY A 18 -15.82 3.05 15.14
CA GLY A 18 -16.27 1.67 15.28
C GLY A 18 -15.30 0.78 16.07
N ASN A 19 -13.98 0.98 15.92
CA ASN A 19 -12.92 0.22 16.61
C ASN A 19 -11.57 0.94 16.55
N VAL A 20 -10.66 0.59 17.47
CA VAL A 20 -9.26 1.05 17.45
C VAL A 20 -8.36 -0.07 16.92
N LEU A 21 -7.67 0.18 15.81
CA LEU A 21 -6.76 -0.78 15.19
C LEU A 21 -5.39 -0.77 15.90
N ILE A 22 -5.02 -1.88 16.53
CA ILE A 22 -3.71 -2.05 17.19
C ILE A 22 -2.63 -2.44 16.18
N LYS A 23 -2.98 -3.23 15.15
CA LYS A 23 -2.06 -3.70 14.11
C LYS A 23 -2.76 -3.85 12.77
N GLU A 24 -2.15 -3.28 11.73
CA GLU A 24 -2.50 -3.53 10.33
C GLU A 24 -1.54 -4.60 9.76
N PRO A 25 -2.03 -5.66 9.10
CA PRO A 25 -1.18 -6.72 8.56
C PRO A 25 -0.27 -6.22 7.43
N ASP A 26 -0.74 -5.25 6.64
CA ASP A 26 -0.06 -4.74 5.45
C ASP A 26 0.73 -3.46 5.72
N ARG A 27 1.05 -3.18 6.99
CA ARG A 27 1.80 -1.99 7.37
C ARG A 27 3.25 -2.11 6.88
N GLY A 28 3.51 -1.61 5.68
CA GLY A 28 4.87 -1.38 5.18
C GLY A 28 5.59 -0.30 6.00
N GLY A 29 6.89 -0.47 6.22
CA GLY A 29 7.74 0.57 6.81
C GLY A 29 8.03 1.69 5.80
N GLY A 30 7.97 2.96 6.24
CA GLY A 30 8.32 4.11 5.40
C GLY A 30 7.82 5.44 5.95
N PHE A 31 8.30 6.57 5.41
CA PHE A 31 7.93 7.93 5.85
C PHE A 31 6.42 8.25 5.72
N ASN A 32 5.69 7.53 4.87
CA ASN A 32 4.23 7.68 4.72
C ASN A 32 3.43 7.07 5.89
N SER A 33 4.09 6.41 6.86
CA SER A 33 3.47 5.94 8.10
C SER A 33 3.53 6.97 9.24
N VAL A 34 3.98 8.20 8.96
CA VAL A 34 4.12 9.27 9.95
C VAL A 34 2.84 10.10 9.99
N GLY A 35 1.91 9.70 10.87
CA GLY A 35 0.67 10.44 11.11
C GLY A 35 -0.48 9.54 11.59
N PRO A 36 -1.54 10.12 12.18
CA PRO A 36 -2.76 9.39 12.47
C PRO A 36 -3.40 8.92 11.16
N ARG A 37 -3.92 7.69 11.17
CA ARG A 37 -4.63 7.09 10.03
C ARG A 37 -5.98 6.56 10.50
N ALA A 38 -6.98 6.69 9.65
CA ALA A 38 -8.29 6.09 9.84
C ALA A 38 -8.54 5.06 8.73
N MET A 39 -9.28 4.00 9.07
CA MET A 39 -9.83 3.06 8.10
C MET A 39 -11.33 3.30 8.05
N MET A 40 -11.86 3.54 6.86
CA MET A 40 -13.29 3.78 6.65
C MET A 40 -13.78 3.03 5.42
N ASN A 41 -15.11 2.90 5.29
CA ASN A 41 -15.71 2.34 4.10
C ASN A 41 -15.48 3.28 2.89
N LEU A 42 -15.14 2.72 1.73
CA LEU A 42 -14.93 3.50 0.51
C LEU A 42 -16.18 4.28 0.09
N ALA A 43 -17.37 3.72 0.30
CA ALA A 43 -18.64 4.37 -0.05
C ALA A 43 -18.93 5.62 0.80
N ASP A 44 -18.29 5.75 1.96
CA ASP A 44 -18.41 6.92 2.83
C ASP A 44 -17.40 8.02 2.51
N VAL A 45 -16.39 7.75 1.67
CA VAL A 45 -15.30 8.71 1.37
C VAL A 45 -15.85 9.96 0.70
N ASP A 46 -16.81 9.83 -0.22
CA ASP A 46 -17.39 10.98 -0.93
C ASP A 46 -18.00 12.01 0.03
N ARG A 47 -18.61 11.54 1.13
CA ARG A 47 -19.23 12.40 2.16
C ARG A 47 -18.22 13.28 2.90
N THR A 48 -16.94 12.89 2.91
CA THR A 48 -15.89 13.61 3.64
C THR A 48 -15.38 14.84 2.89
N GLU A 49 -15.60 14.90 1.56
CA GLU A 49 -15.01 15.90 0.65
C GLU A 49 -13.48 16.04 0.77
N VAL A 50 -12.75 15.03 1.29
CA VAL A 50 -11.28 15.10 1.40
C VAL A 50 -10.56 14.93 0.06
N ILE A 51 -11.27 14.43 -0.96
CA ILE A 51 -10.76 14.32 -2.32
C ILE A 51 -11.00 15.64 -3.03
N GLN A 52 -9.92 16.39 -3.26
CA GLN A 52 -9.94 17.71 -3.88
C GLN A 52 -8.90 17.77 -5.01
N PRO A 53 -8.97 18.77 -5.90
CA PRO A 53 -7.90 19.01 -6.87
C PRO A 53 -6.53 19.13 -6.18
N GLY A 54 -5.57 18.30 -6.59
CA GLY A 54 -4.24 18.20 -5.98
C GLY A 54 -4.10 17.11 -4.91
N SER A 55 -5.17 16.43 -4.51
CA SER A 55 -5.10 15.25 -3.64
C SER A 55 -4.28 14.14 -4.29
N ARG A 56 -3.45 13.47 -3.49
CA ARG A 56 -2.69 12.28 -3.91
C ARG A 56 -3.43 11.03 -3.44
N ILE A 57 -3.98 10.27 -4.39
CA ILE A 57 -4.77 9.08 -4.11
C ILE A 57 -4.03 7.87 -4.65
N THR A 58 -3.96 6.81 -3.85
CA THR A 58 -3.41 5.52 -4.29
C THR A 58 -4.51 4.49 -4.22
N TYR A 59 -4.86 3.92 -5.38
CA TYR A 59 -5.75 2.77 -5.46
C TYR A 59 -4.90 1.50 -5.41
N ARG A 60 -5.33 0.53 -4.58
CA ARG A 60 -4.71 -0.78 -4.49
C ARG A 60 -5.76 -1.84 -4.75
N TYR A 61 -5.51 -2.65 -5.76
CA TYR A 61 -6.32 -3.82 -6.07
C TYR A 61 -5.58 -5.06 -5.61
N LEU A 62 -6.23 -5.87 -4.78
CA LEU A 62 -5.67 -7.10 -4.25
C LEU A 62 -6.39 -8.29 -4.90
N PHE A 63 -5.59 -9.21 -5.43
CA PHE A 63 -6.09 -10.41 -6.10
C PHE A 63 -5.66 -11.65 -5.32
N ALA A 64 -6.59 -12.57 -5.09
CA ALA A 64 -6.33 -13.83 -4.40
C ALA A 64 -6.81 -15.02 -5.24
N GLY A 65 -6.01 -16.07 -5.31
CA GLY A 65 -6.30 -17.22 -6.15
C GLY A 65 -5.21 -18.28 -6.12
N GLY A 66 -5.39 -19.34 -6.92
CA GLY A 66 -4.34 -20.35 -7.11
C GLY A 66 -3.19 -19.77 -7.92
N GLN A 67 -1.95 -20.16 -7.58
CA GLN A 67 -0.73 -19.59 -8.17
C GLN A 67 -0.76 -19.51 -9.71
N ALA A 68 -1.09 -20.62 -10.39
CA ALA A 68 -1.14 -20.65 -11.85
C ALA A 68 -2.17 -19.65 -12.45
N ARG A 69 -3.27 -19.38 -11.75
CA ARG A 69 -4.27 -18.38 -12.19
C ARG A 69 -3.77 -16.96 -12.00
N LEU A 70 -3.04 -16.70 -10.91
CA LEU A 70 -2.45 -15.39 -10.63
C LEU A 70 -1.32 -15.08 -11.62
N GLU A 71 -0.43 -16.05 -11.89
CA GLU A 71 0.65 -15.90 -12.88
C GLU A 71 0.08 -15.66 -14.30
N ALA A 72 -1.00 -16.37 -14.67
CA ALA A 72 -1.66 -16.14 -15.95
C ALA A 72 -2.32 -14.76 -16.04
N PHE A 73 -2.92 -14.29 -14.94
CA PHE A 73 -3.52 -12.96 -14.87
C PHE A 73 -2.46 -11.86 -14.95
N GLU A 74 -1.36 -11.99 -14.22
CA GLU A 74 -0.22 -11.07 -14.23
C GLU A 74 0.37 -10.95 -15.64
N ALA A 75 0.71 -12.08 -16.28
CA ALA A 75 1.23 -12.08 -17.65
C ALA A 75 0.26 -11.45 -18.68
N TRP A 76 -1.04 -11.53 -18.43
CA TRP A 76 -2.05 -10.89 -19.25
C TRP A 76 -2.21 -9.39 -18.94
N ALA A 77 -2.15 -8.99 -17.67
CA ALA A 77 -2.41 -7.62 -17.24
C ALA A 77 -1.21 -6.69 -17.45
N ASP A 78 0.00 -7.13 -17.14
CA ASP A 78 1.24 -6.34 -17.22
C ASP A 78 1.42 -5.53 -18.50
N PRO A 79 1.33 -6.13 -19.71
CA PRO A 79 1.52 -5.37 -20.95
C PRO A 79 0.35 -4.41 -21.27
N ARG A 80 -0.72 -4.42 -20.47
CA ARG A 80 -1.93 -3.60 -20.65
C ARG A 80 -2.09 -2.54 -19.57
N LEU A 81 -1.16 -2.47 -18.62
CA LEU A 81 -1.22 -1.47 -17.56
C LEU A 81 -0.93 -0.07 -18.13
N PRO A 82 -1.66 0.96 -17.67
CA PRO A 82 -1.29 2.34 -17.95
C PRO A 82 0.01 2.71 -17.23
N GLU A 83 0.66 3.79 -17.66
CA GLU A 83 1.97 4.22 -17.13
C GLU A 83 1.97 4.53 -15.62
N ASP A 84 0.80 4.89 -15.07
CA ASP A 84 0.60 5.21 -13.66
C ASP A 84 0.21 4.00 -12.79
N ALA A 85 0.07 2.82 -13.40
CA ALA A 85 -0.20 1.57 -12.71
C ALA A 85 1.02 0.64 -12.72
N ARG A 86 1.12 -0.20 -11.68
CA ARG A 86 2.15 -1.22 -11.56
C ARG A 86 1.54 -2.47 -10.94
N MET A 87 1.92 -3.63 -11.47
CA MET A 87 1.66 -4.90 -10.82
C MET A 87 2.76 -5.18 -9.80
N PHE A 88 2.37 -5.80 -8.68
CA PHE A 88 3.31 -6.32 -7.70
C PHE A 88 2.94 -7.75 -7.39
N GLY A 89 3.79 -8.69 -7.80
CA GLY A 89 3.69 -10.09 -7.43
C GLY A 89 4.35 -10.37 -6.07
N VAL A 90 4.23 -11.62 -5.64
CA VAL A 90 4.85 -12.10 -4.39
C VAL A 90 6.38 -12.11 -4.49
N LYS A 91 6.94 -12.19 -5.72
CA LYS A 91 8.38 -12.28 -5.95
C LYS A 91 9.06 -10.92 -5.85
N GLU A 92 8.49 -9.88 -6.45
CA GLU A 92 9.02 -8.51 -6.48
C GLU A 92 9.13 -7.88 -5.08
N GLY A 93 8.25 -8.27 -4.14
CA GLY A 93 8.33 -7.85 -2.73
C GLY A 93 9.60 -8.33 -1.99
N THR A 94 10.21 -9.43 -2.47
CA THR A 94 11.41 -10.06 -1.91
C THR A 94 12.70 -9.68 -2.66
N GLU A 95 12.61 -9.26 -3.93
CA GLU A 95 13.77 -8.94 -4.78
C GLU A 95 14.57 -7.72 -4.32
N GLY A 96 13.99 -6.85 -3.49
CA GLY A 96 14.71 -5.71 -2.88
C GLY A 96 15.91 -6.14 -2.03
N ILE A 97 15.86 -7.33 -1.42
CA ILE A 97 16.95 -7.90 -0.61
C ILE A 97 18.04 -8.50 -1.50
N GLY A 98 17.67 -9.23 -2.56
CA GLY A 98 18.61 -9.85 -3.51
C GLY A 98 19.50 -8.82 -4.20
N ASN A 99 18.89 -7.74 -4.72
CA ASN A 99 19.63 -6.65 -5.37
C ASN A 99 20.58 -5.88 -4.42
N ALA A 100 20.30 -5.86 -3.12
CA ALA A 100 21.20 -5.24 -2.14
C ALA A 100 22.43 -6.12 -1.86
N LEU A 101 22.23 -7.45 -1.82
CA LEU A 101 23.31 -8.43 -1.64
C LEU A 101 24.23 -8.50 -2.86
N ASP A 102 23.68 -8.53 -4.08
CA ASP A 102 24.45 -8.53 -5.33
C ASP A 102 25.35 -7.29 -5.46
N ARG A 103 24.87 -6.13 -4.99
CA ARG A 103 25.69 -4.90 -4.97
C ARG A 103 26.81 -4.98 -3.94
N ALA A 104 26.53 -5.51 -2.74
CA ALA A 104 27.54 -5.69 -1.71
C ALA A 104 28.66 -6.65 -2.14
N GLU A 105 28.32 -7.72 -2.86
CA GLU A 105 29.29 -8.67 -3.44
C GLU A 105 30.22 -7.98 -4.44
N ARG A 106 29.68 -7.17 -5.35
CA ARG A 106 30.49 -6.42 -6.33
C ARG A 106 31.44 -5.41 -5.67
N PHE A 107 31.03 -4.75 -4.59
CA PHE A 107 31.92 -3.84 -3.85
C PHE A 107 33.04 -4.59 -3.13
N LEU A 108 32.76 -5.76 -2.55
CA LEU A 108 33.78 -6.59 -1.90
C LEU A 108 34.81 -7.13 -2.89
N LEU A 109 34.40 -7.53 -4.09
CA LEU A 109 35.29 -8.01 -5.16
C LEU A 109 36.19 -6.90 -5.73
N LEU A 110 35.74 -5.65 -5.72
CA LEU A 110 36.54 -4.50 -6.19
C LEU A 110 37.50 -3.96 -5.13
N GLY A 111 37.19 -4.13 -3.83
CA GLY A 111 38.07 -3.74 -2.72
C GLY A 111 39.15 -4.77 -2.39
N SER A 112 39.11 -5.96 -3.00
CA SER A 112 40.10 -7.03 -2.83
C SER A 112 41.22 -7.02 -3.89
N LEU A 113 41.33 -5.96 -4.69
CA LEU A 113 42.37 -5.74 -5.71
C LEU A 113 43.36 -4.65 -5.28
#